data_AF-A0A7R8VAT2-F1
#
_entry.id   AF-A0A7R8VAT2-F1
#
_cell.length_a   1.000
_cell.length_b   1.000
_cell.length_c   1.000
_cell.angle_alpha   90.00
_cell.angle_beta   90.00
_cell.angle_gamma   90.00
#
_symmetry.space_group_name_H-M   'P 1'
#
loop_
_entity.id
_entity.type
_entity.pdbx_description
1 polymer ?
#
loop_
_entity_poly.entity_id
_entity_poly.type
_entity_poly.pdbx_seq_one_letter_code
_entity_poly.pdbx_strand_id
1 'polypeptide(L)'
;MRWLPLPNRKPAFTTSDLKAHYSGKKIKISSELYKKGCISSIEDGLIAAQKIGFPVMIKASEGGGGKGIRKVEGPEEFPNLFRQVILIFALYMNKNIRFL
;
A
#
# COMPACT_ATOMS: atom_id res chain seq x y z
N MET A 1 -6.00 6.69 15.62
CA MET A 1 -5.86 5.24 15.81
C MET A 1 -4.37 4.91 15.91
N ARG A 2 -3.88 4.57 17.10
CA ARG A 2 -2.45 4.32 17.37
C ARG A 2 -2.25 2.80 17.30
N TRP A 3 -1.46 2.31 16.35
CA TRP A 3 -1.12 0.88 16.25
C TRP A 3 -0.19 0.52 17.40
N LEU A 4 -0.64 -0.34 18.31
CA LEU A 4 0.22 -0.98 19.31
C LEU A 4 0.81 -2.26 18.69
N PRO A 5 2.13 -2.50 18.79
CA PRO A 5 2.73 -3.75 18.32
C PRO A 5 2.23 -4.92 19.19
N LEU A 6 1.76 -5.99 18.53
CA LEU A 6 1.37 -7.24 19.20
C LEU A 6 2.64 -8.04 19.58
N PRO A 7 2.71 -8.62 20.79
CA PRO A 7 3.95 -9.10 21.39
C PRO A 7 4.64 -10.29 20.68
N ASN A 8 3.95 -11.03 19.79
CA ASN A 8 4.45 -12.33 19.28
C ASN A 8 4.38 -12.53 17.75
N ARG A 9 4.27 -11.46 16.94
CA ARG A 9 4.43 -11.57 15.47
C ARG A 9 5.77 -10.98 15.06
N LYS A 10 6.68 -11.82 14.54
CA LYS A 10 7.84 -11.31 13.80
C LYS A 10 7.30 -10.54 12.57
N PRO A 11 7.66 -9.26 12.37
CA PRO A 11 7.31 -8.57 11.15
C PRO A 11 7.93 -9.33 9.96
N ALA A 12 7.12 -9.68 8.97
CA ALA A 12 7.51 -10.55 7.84
C ALA A 12 8.60 -9.96 6.93
N PHE A 13 9.12 -8.76 7.23
CA PHE A 13 10.31 -8.17 6.63
C PHE A 13 11.10 -7.45 7.72
N THR A 14 12.11 -8.11 8.28
CA THR A 14 13.10 -7.39 9.10
C THR A 14 14.10 -6.78 8.12
N THR A 15 14.05 -5.46 7.92
CA THR A 15 15.04 -4.70 7.14
C THR A 15 16.35 -4.54 7.92
N SER A 16 16.83 -5.61 8.58
CA SER A 16 18.06 -5.56 9.39
C SER A 16 19.30 -5.26 8.56
N ASP A 17 19.27 -5.59 7.27
CA ASP A 17 20.44 -5.50 6.39
C ASP A 17 20.43 -4.25 5.49
N LEU A 18 19.34 -3.47 5.52
CA LEU A 18 19.24 -2.22 4.77
C LEU A 18 19.56 -1.04 5.69
N LYS A 19 20.86 -0.76 5.88
CA LYS A 19 21.31 0.50 6.49
C LYS A 19 21.22 1.62 5.48
N ALA A 20 20.15 2.42 5.56
CA ALA A 20 20.06 3.66 4.81
C ALA A 20 21.04 4.69 5.42
N HIS A 21 22.12 4.99 4.69
CA HIS A 21 23.00 6.11 5.02
C HIS A 21 22.35 7.42 4.56
N TYR A 22 21.79 8.16 5.52
CA TYR A 22 21.25 9.49 5.27
C TYR A 22 22.38 10.53 5.40
N SER A 23 22.97 10.94 4.27
CA SER A 23 23.61 12.26 4.21
C SER A 23 22.49 13.28 4.04
N GLY A 24 22.60 14.47 4.63
CA GLY A 24 21.55 15.50 4.69
C GLY A 24 21.04 16.07 3.35
N LYS A 25 21.16 15.35 2.24
CA LYS A 25 20.58 15.65 0.94
C LYS A 25 19.20 15.04 0.80
N LYS A 26 18.25 15.90 0.42
CA LYS A 26 16.89 15.56 -0.02
C LYS A 26 16.92 14.36 -0.98
N ILE A 27 16.46 13.19 -0.53
CA ILE A 27 16.36 12.00 -1.37
C ILE A 27 15.17 12.20 -2.32
N LYS A 28 15.45 12.30 -3.62
CA LYS A 28 14.42 12.34 -4.67
C LYS A 28 14.18 10.92 -5.18
N ILE A 29 12.95 10.44 -5.03
CA ILE A 29 12.51 9.19 -5.66
C ILE A 29 12.15 9.52 -7.11
N SER A 30 12.67 8.75 -8.07
CA SER A 30 12.31 8.93 -9.48
C SER A 30 10.83 8.56 -9.69
N SER A 31 10.18 9.22 -10.64
CA SER A 31 8.77 8.96 -11.00
C SER A 31 8.56 7.51 -11.45
N GLU A 32 9.54 6.91 -12.11
CA GLU A 32 9.49 5.49 -12.49
C GLU A 32 9.53 4.57 -11.27
N LEU A 33 10.44 4.80 -10.32
CA LEU A 33 10.53 4.02 -9.09
C LEU A 33 9.26 4.16 -8.24
N TYR A 34 8.68 5.37 -8.22
CA TYR A 34 7.39 5.62 -7.58
C TYR A 34 6.26 4.79 -8.22
N LYS A 35 6.20 4.73 -9.56
CA LYS A 35 5.19 3.94 -10.29
C LYS A 35 5.34 2.44 -10.08
N LYS A 36 6.57 1.93 -9.92
CA LYS A 36 6.81 0.50 -9.60
C LYS A 36 6.21 0.07 -8.25
N GLY A 37 6.10 1.00 -7.29
CA GLY A 37 5.44 0.76 -6.01
C GLY A 37 3.92 0.99 -6.04
N CYS A 38 3.34 1.24 -7.22
CA CYS A 38 1.96 1.59 -7.42
C CYS A 38 1.24 0.55 -8.28
N ILE A 39 -0.05 0.36 -8.01
CA ILE A 39 -0.91 -0.56 -8.73
C ILE A 39 -2.12 0.20 -9.26
N SER A 40 -2.47 -0.07 -10.51
CA SER A 40 -3.52 0.63 -11.25
C SER A 40 -4.66 -0.30 -11.73
N SER A 41 -4.47 -1.61 -11.69
CA SER A 41 -5.47 -2.61 -12.10
C SER A 41 -5.87 -3.50 -10.92
N ILE A 42 -7.08 -4.08 -10.99
CA ILE A 42 -7.56 -5.01 -9.97
C ILE A 42 -6.76 -6.31 -10.03
N GLU A 43 -6.42 -6.74 -11.24
CA GLU A 43 -5.72 -7.98 -11.54
C GLU A 43 -4.30 -7.96 -10.95
N ASP A 44 -3.52 -6.91 -11.23
CA ASP A 44 -2.19 -6.74 -10.64
C ASP A 44 -2.27 -6.60 -9.11
N GLY A 45 -3.33 -5.94 -8.63
CA GLY A 45 -3.62 -5.81 -7.21
C GLY A 45 -3.85 -7.16 -6.53
N LEU A 46 -4.63 -8.04 -7.16
CA LEU A 46 -4.94 -9.35 -6.64
C LEU A 46 -3.70 -10.25 -6.64
N ILE A 47 -2.90 -10.22 -7.71
CA ILE A 47 -1.63 -10.96 -7.81
C ILE A 47 -0.68 -10.51 -6.69
N ALA A 48 -0.53 -9.20 -6.49
CA ALA A 48 0.29 -8.65 -5.42
C ALA A 48 -0.25 -9.03 -4.03
N ALA A 49 -1.56 -8.96 -3.80
CA ALA A 49 -2.18 -9.34 -2.54
C ALA A 49 -1.99 -10.84 -2.22
N GLN A 50 -2.12 -11.72 -3.21
CA GLN A 50 -1.84 -13.15 -3.06
C GLN A 50 -0.37 -13.42 -2.74
N LYS A 51 0.56 -12.69 -3.38
CA LYS A 51 1.99 -12.80 -3.11
C LYS A 51 2.37 -12.33 -1.71
N ILE A 52 1.71 -11.29 -1.20
CA ILE A 52 1.93 -10.76 0.16
C ILE A 52 1.29 -11.68 1.21
N GLY A 53 0.12 -12.24 0.89
CA GLY A 53 -0.72 -12.99 1.81
C GLY A 53 -1.72 -12.10 2.54
N PHE A 54 -2.93 -12.61 2.73
CA PHE A 54 -4.00 -11.90 3.44
C PHE A 54 -3.84 -12.00 4.97
N PRO A 55 -4.33 -11.02 5.75
CA PRO A 55 -5.01 -9.81 5.32
C PRO A 55 -4.07 -8.72 4.79
N VAL A 56 -4.53 -7.96 3.79
CA VAL A 56 -3.77 -6.84 3.20
C VAL A 56 -4.49 -5.50 3.40
N MET A 57 -3.73 -4.41 3.42
CA MET A 57 -4.29 -3.05 3.44
C MET A 57 -4.15 -2.39 2.07
N ILE A 58 -5.27 -2.01 1.47
CA ILE A 58 -5.30 -1.18 0.27
C ILE A 58 -5.28 0.29 0.70
N LYS A 59 -4.33 1.08 0.20
CA LYS A 59 -4.24 2.52 0.47
C LYS A 59 -4.08 3.32 -0.81
N ALA A 60 -4.77 4.45 -0.89
CA ALA A 60 -4.51 5.46 -1.93
C ALA A 60 -3.11 6.05 -1.74
N SER A 61 -2.35 6.22 -2.83
CA SER A 61 -0.96 6.71 -2.77
C SER A 61 -0.83 8.15 -2.26
N GLU A 62 -1.92 8.92 -2.32
CA GLU A 62 -1.98 10.33 -1.94
C GLU A 62 -3.17 10.62 -1.00
N GLY A 63 -3.61 9.62 -0.24
CA GLY A 63 -4.71 9.77 0.72
C GLY A 63 -4.31 10.47 2.01
N GLY A 64 -5.20 11.33 2.53
CA GLY A 64 -5.11 11.95 3.86
C GLY A 64 -6.43 11.81 4.63
N GLY A 65 -6.40 11.84 5.95
CA GLY A 65 -7.61 11.84 6.80
C GLY A 65 -8.39 10.51 6.86
N GLY A 66 -7.78 9.38 6.46
CA GLY A 66 -8.36 8.04 6.65
C GLY A 66 -9.44 7.62 5.63
N LYS A 67 -9.73 8.41 4.60
CA LYS A 67 -10.81 8.11 3.64
C LYS A 67 -10.44 7.10 2.54
N GLY A 68 -9.15 6.88 2.29
CA GLY A 68 -8.62 6.04 1.19
C GLY A 68 -7.93 4.76 1.64
N ILE A 69 -8.39 4.13 2.72
CA ILE A 69 -7.80 2.90 3.25
C ILE A 69 -8.87 1.83 3.47
N ARG A 70 -8.59 0.58 3.06
CA ARG A 70 -9.44 -0.59 3.32
C ARG A 70 -8.59 -1.78 3.75
N LYS A 71 -9.05 -2.52 4.76
CA LYS A 71 -8.50 -3.83 5.12
C LYS A 71 -9.26 -4.88 4.31
N VAL A 72 -8.52 -5.82 3.72
CA VAL A 72 -9.08 -6.93 2.95
C VAL A 72 -8.67 -8.23 3.63
N GLU A 73 -9.65 -9.04 4.04
CA GLU A 73 -9.38 -10.31 4.73
C GLU A 73 -9.15 -11.47 3.77
N GLY A 74 -9.65 -11.37 2.52
CA GLY A 74 -9.54 -12.44 1.53
C GLY A 74 -9.71 -11.97 0.08
N PRO A 75 -9.41 -12.86 -0.89
CA PRO A 75 -9.41 -12.51 -2.31
C PRO A 75 -10.80 -12.15 -2.85
N GLU A 76 -11.87 -12.66 -2.26
CA GLU A 76 -13.24 -12.40 -2.74
C GLU A 76 -13.70 -10.95 -2.49
N GLU A 77 -13.25 -10.35 -1.38
CA GLU A 77 -13.58 -8.97 -1.03
C GLU A 77 -12.72 -7.95 -1.78
N PHE A 78 -11.57 -8.41 -2.30
CA PHE A 78 -10.54 -7.56 -2.88
C PHE A 78 -11.06 -6.64 -4.00
N PRO A 79 -11.77 -7.13 -5.04
CA PRO A 79 -12.20 -6.28 -6.15
C PRO A 79 -13.17 -5.18 -5.72
N ASN A 80 -14.01 -5.44 -4.71
CA ASN A 80 -14.95 -4.46 -4.21
C ASN A 80 -14.23 -3.37 -3.40
N LEU A 81 -13.37 -3.78 -2.45
CA LEU A 81 -12.63 -2.86 -1.59
C LEU A 81 -11.58 -2.05 -2.37
N PHE A 82 -10.95 -2.64 -3.38
CA PHE A 82 -10.06 -1.94 -4.30
C PHE A 82 -10.79 -0.85 -5.07
N ARG A 83 -11.97 -1.16 -5.64
CA ARG A 83 -12.82 -0.16 -6.30
C ARG A 83 -13.22 0.95 -5.36
N GLN A 84 -13.55 0.67 -4.10
CA GLN A 84 -13.87 1.74 -3.14
C GLN A 84 -12.69 2.70 -2.93
N VAL A 85 -11.47 2.18 -2.83
CA VAL A 85 -10.27 3.03 -2.69
C VAL A 85 -9.98 3.81 -3.97
N ILE A 86 -10.14 3.19 -5.15
CA ILE A 86 -10.03 3.90 -6.44
C ILE A 86 -11.10 4.99 -6.51
N LEU A 87 -12.37 4.66 -6.32
CA LEU A 87 -13.50 5.54 -6.63
C LEU A 87 -13.59 6.75 -5.71
N ILE A 88 -13.22 6.58 -4.43
CA ILE A 88 -13.10 7.71 -3.49
C ILE A 88 -12.03 8.72 -3.94
N PHE A 89 -11.05 8.32 -4.75
CA PHE A 89 -9.94 9.17 -5.21
C PHE A 89 -10.01 9.53 -6.71
N ALA A 90 -10.62 8.69 -7.54
CA ALA A 90 -10.71 8.82 -9.00
C ALA A 90 -11.74 9.87 -9.43
N LEU A 91 -12.68 10.25 -8.56
CA LEU A 91 -13.59 11.37 -8.86
C LEU A 91 -12.87 12.73 -8.94
N TYR A 92 -11.60 12.83 -8.53
CA TYR A 92 -10.86 14.10 -8.57
C TYR A 92 -9.49 14.03 -9.26
N MET A 93 -8.85 12.85 -9.42
CA MET A 93 -7.49 12.76 -9.96
C MET A 93 -7.12 11.38 -10.54
N ASN A 94 -6.42 11.34 -11.68
CA ASN A 94 -5.75 10.14 -12.25
C ASN A 94 -4.62 9.63 -11.33
N LYS A 95 -4.92 8.85 -10.29
CA LYS A 95 -3.93 8.50 -9.23
C LYS A 95 -3.86 7.01 -8.91
N ASN A 96 -2.73 6.62 -8.31
CA ASN A 96 -2.28 5.24 -8.09
C ASN A 96 -2.68 4.67 -6.71
N ILE A 97 -2.72 3.33 -6.56
CA ILE A 97 -2.90 2.62 -5.29
C ILE A 97 -1.59 1.99 -4.80
N ARG A 98 -1.42 1.85 -3.48
CA ARG A 98 -0.29 1.14 -2.84
C ARG A 98 -0.75 0.18 -1.75
N PHE A 99 -0.02 -0.92 -1.61
CA PHE A 99 -0.12 -1.79 -0.44
C PHE A 99 0.85 -1.34 0.64
N LEU A 100 0.40 -1.35 1.89
CA LEU A 100 1.22 -1.11 3.09
C LEU A 100 0.93 -2.16 4.15
#